data_AF-A0A7C3SQL5-F1
#
_entry.id   AF-A0A7C3SQL5-F1
#
_cell.length_a   1.000
_cell.length_b   1.000
_cell.length_c   1.000
_cell.angle_alpha   90.00
_cell.angle_beta   90.00
_cell.angle_gamma   90.00
#
_symmetry.space_group_name_H-M   'P 1'
#
loop_
_entity.id
_entity.type
_entity.pdbx_description
1 polymer ?
#
loop_
_entity_poly.entity_id
_entity_poly.type
_entity_poly.pdbx_seq_one_letter_code
_entity_poly.pdbx_strand_id
1 'polypeptide(L)'
;MAVSARTAPKSGGKDDIHILIVYGEEKDKLAEEMVKIGEERKIQGFLRDAKNVKDSSAVVLIGVEGIKKFGLNCGACGFKTCDEFEKAEKTKGLDFSGPTCIFKALDLGIALGSAVKTASLLNVDNRIMYRIGAAATRLKLMPESSVIMGVPISAKGKNIYFDRV
;
A
#
# COMPACT_ATOMS: atom_id res chain seq x y z
N MET A 1 -2.03 9.89 11.13
CA MET A 1 -2.24 8.98 9.98
C MET A 1 -2.12 7.52 10.38
N ALA A 2 -0.97 7.05 10.87
CA ALA A 2 -0.78 5.64 11.26
C ALA A 2 -1.78 5.18 12.33
N VAL A 3 -2.04 6.01 13.34
CA VAL A 3 -3.09 5.75 14.35
C VAL A 3 -4.45 5.55 13.68
N SER A 4 -4.86 6.46 12.80
CA SER A 4 -6.14 6.39 12.08
C SER A 4 -6.27 5.14 11.21
N ALA A 5 -5.19 4.68 10.57
CA ALA A 5 -5.17 3.41 9.85
C ALA A 5 -5.29 2.22 10.81
N ARG A 6 -4.56 2.24 11.93
CA ARG A 6 -4.60 1.17 12.94
C ARG A 6 -5.98 1.04 13.57
N THR A 7 -6.66 2.16 13.86
CA THR A 7 -7.98 2.16 14.51
C THR A 7 -9.15 2.13 13.54
N ALA A 8 -8.89 2.09 12.23
CA ALA A 8 -9.93 1.95 11.22
C ALA A 8 -10.81 0.72 11.53
N PRO A 9 -12.12 0.73 11.21
CA PRO A 9 -12.94 -0.46 11.34
C PRO A 9 -12.51 -1.52 10.31
N LYS A 10 -12.47 -2.79 10.73
CA LYS A 10 -12.12 -3.94 9.88
C LYS A 10 -13.20 -5.01 9.97
N SER A 11 -13.28 -5.81 8.93
CA SER A 11 -14.20 -6.94 8.80
C SER A 11 -14.07 -7.85 10.02
N GLY A 12 -15.17 -7.99 10.77
CA GLY A 12 -15.23 -8.83 11.98
C GLY A 12 -14.27 -8.42 13.10
N GLY A 13 -13.76 -7.18 13.12
CA GLY A 13 -12.80 -6.70 14.12
C GLY A 13 -11.41 -7.32 14.03
N LYS A 14 -11.11 -8.08 12.95
CA LYS A 14 -9.82 -8.74 12.76
C LYS A 14 -8.83 -7.79 12.09
N ASP A 15 -7.73 -7.50 12.77
CA ASP A 15 -6.69 -6.60 12.26
C ASP A 15 -5.54 -7.37 11.59
N ASP A 16 -5.59 -7.48 10.27
CA ASP A 16 -4.50 -8.01 9.44
C ASP A 16 -3.78 -6.89 8.66
N ILE A 17 -3.85 -5.64 9.16
CA ILE A 17 -3.20 -4.48 8.57
C ILE A 17 -1.81 -4.27 9.18
N HIS A 18 -0.83 -4.07 8.30
CA HIS A 18 0.54 -3.73 8.65
C HIS A 18 0.82 -2.28 8.25
N ILE A 19 1.51 -1.55 9.13
CA ILE A 19 1.78 -0.13 8.94
C ILE A 19 3.25 0.11 9.22
N LEU A 20 3.94 0.75 8.29
CA LEU A 20 5.33 1.16 8.43
C LEU A 20 5.47 2.62 8.01
N ILE A 21 6.23 3.41 8.78
CA ILE A 21 6.56 4.79 8.43
C ILE A 21 8.02 4.80 8.02
N VAL A 22 8.30 5.20 6.79
CA VAL A 22 9.68 5.33 6.27
C VAL A 22 10.00 6.79 6.03
N TYR A 23 11.21 7.19 6.43
CA TYR A 23 11.71 8.57 6.34
C TYR A 23 13.24 8.54 6.23
N GLY A 24 13.84 9.70 5.92
CA GLY A 24 15.30 9.80 5.73
C GLY A 24 15.82 8.83 4.67
N GLU A 25 16.92 8.14 4.96
CA GLU A 25 17.58 7.22 4.04
C GLU A 25 16.68 6.06 3.57
N GLU A 26 15.78 5.55 4.40
CA GLU A 26 14.89 4.45 4.01
C GLU A 26 13.88 4.90 2.94
N LYS A 27 13.36 6.12 3.06
CA LYS A 27 12.50 6.74 2.04
C LYS A 27 13.27 6.96 0.74
N ASP A 28 14.54 7.34 0.82
CA ASP A 28 15.36 7.59 -0.36
C ASP A 28 15.69 6.28 -1.10
N LYS A 29 16.03 5.21 -0.36
CA LYS A 29 16.17 3.86 -0.93
C LYS A 29 14.88 3.38 -1.61
N LEU A 30 13.73 3.68 -1.01
CA LEU A 30 12.43 3.38 -1.60
C LEU A 30 12.21 4.14 -2.92
N ALA A 31 12.55 5.43 -2.99
CA ALA A 31 12.48 6.21 -4.22
C ALA A 31 13.43 5.69 -5.29
N GLU A 32 14.67 5.34 -4.93
CA GLU A 32 15.65 4.75 -5.84
C GLU A 32 15.15 3.42 -6.43
N GLU A 33 14.52 2.58 -5.61
CA GLU A 33 13.95 1.32 -6.11
C GLU A 33 12.77 1.56 -7.05
N MET A 34 11.96 2.60 -6.82
CA MET A 34 10.94 3.01 -7.77
C MET A 34 11.55 3.45 -9.12
N VAL A 35 12.70 4.15 -9.11
CA VAL A 35 13.42 4.50 -10.35
C VAL A 35 13.82 3.24 -11.11
N LYS A 36 14.48 2.28 -10.45
CA LYS A 36 14.89 1.01 -11.06
C LYS A 36 13.72 0.27 -11.71
N ILE A 37 12.59 0.15 -11.00
CA ILE A 37 11.38 -0.47 -11.54
C ILE A 37 10.87 0.29 -12.79
N GLY A 38 10.89 1.62 -12.74
CA GLY A 38 10.48 2.46 -13.85
C GLY A 38 11.34 2.30 -15.09
N GLU A 39 12.66 2.19 -14.94
CA GLU A 39 13.62 1.97 -16.02
C GLU A 39 13.48 0.56 -16.60
N GLU A 40 13.49 -0.47 -15.75
CA GLU A 40 13.34 -1.88 -16.15
C GLU A 40 12.06 -2.13 -16.94
N ARG A 41 10.94 -1.55 -16.47
CA ARG A 41 9.61 -1.75 -17.08
C ARG A 41 9.26 -0.69 -18.12
N LYS A 42 10.10 0.32 -18.31
CA LYS A 42 9.87 1.49 -19.18
C LYS A 42 8.57 2.24 -18.87
N ILE A 43 8.23 2.37 -17.58
CA ILE A 43 7.01 3.05 -17.11
C ILE A 43 7.36 4.39 -16.50
N GLN A 44 7.15 5.47 -17.25
CA GLN A 44 7.42 6.85 -16.82
C GLN A 44 6.74 7.26 -15.51
N GLY A 45 5.57 6.68 -15.22
CA GLY A 45 4.86 6.93 -13.97
C GLY A 45 5.65 6.56 -12.71
N PHE A 46 6.53 5.56 -12.76
CA PHE A 46 7.42 5.21 -11.64
C PHE A 46 8.50 6.27 -11.43
N LEU A 47 9.12 6.77 -12.50
CA LEU A 47 10.16 7.79 -12.42
C LEU A 47 9.60 9.10 -11.84
N ARG A 48 8.43 9.54 -12.31
CA ARG A 48 7.75 10.73 -11.79
C ARG A 48 7.40 10.57 -10.30
N ASP A 49 6.77 9.46 -9.95
CA ASP A 49 6.33 9.26 -8.56
C ASP A 49 7.53 9.05 -7.62
N ALA A 50 8.65 8.50 -8.11
CA ALA A 50 9.90 8.40 -7.35
C ALA A 50 10.45 9.78 -6.97
N LYS A 51 10.43 10.74 -7.91
CA LYS A 51 10.79 12.14 -7.63
C LYS A 51 9.91 12.72 -6.52
N ASN A 52 8.59 12.51 -6.60
CA ASN A 52 7.66 12.96 -5.57
C ASN A 52 7.96 12.34 -4.20
N VAL A 53 8.30 11.05 -4.14
CA VAL A 53 8.69 10.37 -2.90
C VAL A 53 10.01 10.90 -2.35
N LYS A 54 10.99 11.17 -3.22
CA LYS A 54 12.26 11.80 -2.81
C LYS A 54 12.01 13.19 -2.20
N ASP A 55 11.10 13.95 -2.79
CA ASP A 55 10.71 15.28 -2.33
C ASP A 55 9.72 15.30 -1.15
N SER A 56 9.26 14.13 -0.68
CA SER A 56 8.34 13.99 0.45
C SER A 56 9.08 13.94 1.79
N SER A 57 8.44 14.35 2.88
CA SER A 57 9.01 14.29 4.23
C SER A 57 9.07 12.86 4.77
N ALA A 58 8.03 12.08 4.50
CA ALA A 58 7.94 10.67 4.89
C ALA A 58 6.97 9.93 3.95
N VAL A 59 6.93 8.60 4.07
CA VAL A 59 5.93 7.75 3.44
C VAL A 59 5.34 6.84 4.51
N VAL A 60 4.01 6.78 4.56
CA VAL A 60 3.28 5.78 5.35
C VAL A 60 2.93 4.62 4.42
N LEU A 61 3.55 3.47 4.64
CA LEU A 61 3.19 2.22 3.98
C LEU A 61 2.08 1.54 4.77
N ILE A 62 1.05 1.08 4.07
CA ILE A 62 -0.06 0.32 4.64
C ILE A 62 -0.25 -0.91 3.76
N GLY A 63 -0.17 -2.08 4.38
CA GLY A 63 -0.34 -3.36 3.71
C GLY A 63 -1.30 -4.25 4.47
N VAL A 64 -1.67 -5.35 3.83
CA VAL A 64 -2.61 -6.32 4.39
C VAL A 64 -2.13 -7.73 4.12
N GLU A 65 -2.34 -8.63 5.09
CA GLU A 65 -2.22 -10.06 4.88
C GLU A 65 -3.47 -10.59 4.15
N GLY A 66 -3.56 -10.27 2.85
CA GLY A 66 -4.73 -10.53 2.01
C GLY A 66 -4.96 -11.99 1.67
N ILE A 67 -3.98 -12.86 1.91
CA ILE A 67 -4.03 -14.29 1.63
C ILE A 67 -4.77 -15.11 2.71
N LYS A 68 -5.15 -14.47 3.82
CA LYS A 68 -5.95 -15.06 4.90
C LYS A 68 -7.45 -15.03 4.59
N LYS A 69 -8.16 -16.07 5.00
CA LYS A 69 -9.62 -16.15 4.84
C LYS A 69 -10.34 -15.25 5.85
N PHE A 70 -11.54 -14.79 5.48
CA PHE A 70 -12.44 -14.13 6.44
C PHE A 70 -13.41 -15.10 7.12
N GLY A 71 -14.07 -15.97 6.34
CA GLY A 71 -14.96 -17.03 6.85
C GLY A 71 -16.41 -17.02 6.31
N LEU A 72 -16.75 -16.18 5.32
CA LEU A 72 -18.12 -16.07 4.80
C LEU A 72 -18.42 -16.88 3.53
N ASN A 73 -17.45 -17.62 2.97
CA ASN A 73 -17.62 -18.41 1.73
C ASN A 73 -18.26 -17.64 0.55
N CYS A 74 -17.94 -16.34 0.42
CA CYS A 74 -18.62 -15.44 -0.52
C CYS A 74 -18.26 -15.62 -2.02
N GLY A 75 -17.27 -16.43 -2.36
CA GLY A 75 -16.88 -16.67 -3.76
C GLY A 75 -16.02 -15.57 -4.42
N ALA A 76 -15.95 -14.35 -3.87
CA ALA A 76 -15.31 -13.21 -4.55
C ALA A 76 -13.80 -13.36 -4.84
N CYS A 77 -13.12 -14.28 -4.16
CA CYS A 77 -11.71 -14.60 -4.41
C CYS A 77 -11.51 -15.69 -5.48
N GLY A 78 -12.59 -16.19 -6.09
CA GLY A 78 -12.58 -17.23 -7.12
C GLY A 78 -12.75 -18.67 -6.61
N PHE A 79 -12.83 -18.89 -5.30
CA PHE A 79 -12.98 -20.22 -4.68
C PHE A 79 -14.38 -20.40 -4.09
N LYS A 80 -14.90 -21.64 -4.04
CA LYS A 80 -16.25 -21.90 -3.53
C LYS A 80 -16.31 -21.73 -2.02
N THR A 81 -15.24 -22.08 -1.32
CA THR A 81 -15.15 -21.94 0.14
C THR A 81 -13.91 -21.17 0.57
N CYS A 82 -13.98 -20.57 1.76
CA CYS A 82 -12.87 -19.91 2.41
C CYS A 82 -11.72 -20.87 2.76
N ASP A 83 -12.03 -22.16 3.00
CA ASP A 83 -11.02 -23.19 3.27
C ASP A 83 -10.28 -23.60 2.00
N GLU A 84 -10.97 -23.71 0.86
CA GLU A 84 -10.33 -23.88 -0.45
C GLU A 84 -9.39 -22.70 -0.75
N PHE A 85 -9.87 -21.47 -0.54
CA PHE A 85 -9.05 -20.27 -0.71
C PHE A 85 -7.80 -20.25 0.19
N GLU A 86 -7.92 -20.63 1.45
CA GLU A 86 -6.80 -20.62 2.40
C GLU A 86 -5.73 -21.66 2.04
N LYS A 87 -6.16 -22.84 1.59
CA LYS A 87 -5.27 -23.92 1.14
C LYS A 87 -4.72 -23.74 -0.27
N ALA A 88 -5.34 -22.88 -1.08
CA ALA A 88 -4.90 -22.62 -2.44
C ALA A 88 -3.46 -22.10 -2.47
N GLU A 89 -2.70 -22.55 -3.48
CA GLU A 89 -1.35 -22.06 -3.73
C GLU A 89 -1.38 -20.54 -3.92
N LYS A 90 -0.51 -19.84 -3.19
CA LYS A 90 -0.37 -18.39 -3.28
C LYS A 90 0.66 -18.08 -4.35
N THR A 91 0.22 -17.44 -5.42
CA THR A 91 1.07 -17.12 -6.56
C THR A 91 1.52 -15.67 -6.47
N LYS A 92 2.82 -15.46 -6.67
CA LYS A 92 3.37 -14.11 -6.83
C LYS A 92 3.05 -13.64 -8.25
N GLY A 93 2.25 -12.57 -8.35
CA GLY A 93 2.03 -11.85 -9.60
C GLY A 93 3.22 -10.95 -9.93
N LEU A 94 2.97 -9.83 -10.61
CA LEU A 94 4.05 -8.89 -10.96
C LEU A 94 4.68 -8.25 -9.71
N ASP A 95 3.84 -7.67 -8.84
CA ASP A 95 4.29 -6.90 -7.66
C ASP A 95 3.73 -7.42 -6.34
N PHE A 96 2.65 -8.20 -6.37
CA PHE A 96 1.91 -8.64 -5.18
C PHE A 96 1.52 -10.12 -5.30
N SER A 97 1.20 -10.72 -4.16
CA SER A 97 0.78 -12.13 -4.09
C SER A 97 -0.73 -12.23 -3.97
N GLY A 98 -1.31 -13.16 -4.71
CA GLY A 98 -2.73 -13.48 -4.67
C GLY A 98 -2.96 -14.99 -4.59
N PRO A 99 -4.22 -15.44 -4.58
CA PRO A 99 -5.47 -14.67 -4.59
C PRO A 99 -5.67 -13.86 -3.29
N THR A 100 -6.41 -12.74 -3.36
CA THR A 100 -6.67 -11.86 -2.22
C THR A 100 -8.13 -11.97 -1.76
N CYS A 101 -8.35 -12.12 -0.46
CA CYS A 101 -9.69 -12.08 0.12
C CYS A 101 -10.29 -10.67 -0.03
N ILE A 102 -11.51 -10.57 -0.57
CA ILE A 102 -12.18 -9.28 -0.79
C ILE A 102 -12.33 -8.47 0.50
N PHE A 103 -12.62 -9.11 1.63
CA PHE A 103 -12.75 -8.44 2.92
C PHE A 103 -11.43 -7.84 3.38
N LYS A 104 -10.30 -8.51 3.13
CA LYS A 104 -8.96 -7.98 3.42
C LYS A 104 -8.59 -6.83 2.51
N ALA A 105 -8.96 -6.89 1.23
CA ALA A 105 -8.80 -5.76 0.31
C ALA A 105 -9.65 -4.55 0.74
N LEU A 106 -10.88 -4.77 1.20
CA LEU A 106 -11.74 -3.71 1.75
C LEU A 106 -11.15 -3.12 3.03
N ASP A 107 -10.68 -3.95 3.96
CA ASP A 107 -10.03 -3.52 5.20
C ASP A 107 -8.81 -2.62 4.89
N LEU A 108 -7.99 -2.99 3.90
CA LEU A 108 -6.89 -2.16 3.41
C LEU A 108 -7.40 -0.80 2.89
N GLY A 109 -8.47 -0.80 2.09
CA GLY A 109 -9.10 0.41 1.58
C GLY A 109 -9.61 1.34 2.69
N ILE A 110 -10.25 0.78 3.73
CA ILE A 110 -10.75 1.55 4.87
C ILE A 110 -9.58 2.14 5.68
N ALA A 111 -8.52 1.36 5.91
CA ALA A 111 -7.32 1.84 6.61
C ALA A 111 -6.63 2.98 5.84
N LEU A 112 -6.48 2.83 4.52
CA LEU A 112 -5.94 3.85 3.62
C LEU A 112 -6.80 5.12 3.65
N GLY A 113 -8.12 4.98 3.48
CA GLY A 113 -9.09 6.09 3.52
C GLY A 113 -9.02 6.86 4.83
N SER A 114 -8.95 6.16 5.96
CA SER A 114 -8.84 6.76 7.29
C SER A 114 -7.52 7.52 7.48
N ALA A 115 -6.41 6.97 6.96
CA ALA A 115 -5.11 7.65 6.99
C ALA A 115 -5.11 8.94 6.17
N VAL A 116 -5.55 8.88 4.90
CA VAL A 116 -5.54 10.07 4.03
C VAL A 116 -6.55 11.12 4.46
N LYS A 117 -7.71 10.73 5.00
CA LYS A 117 -8.65 11.68 5.62
C LYS A 117 -7.98 12.47 6.75
N THR A 118 -7.19 11.79 7.57
CA THR A 118 -6.45 12.46 8.66
C THR A 118 -5.40 13.42 8.14
N ALA A 119 -4.66 13.04 7.09
CA ALA A 119 -3.72 13.95 6.44
C ALA A 119 -4.44 15.19 5.89
N SER A 120 -5.58 15.01 5.22
CA SER A 120 -6.40 16.12 4.71
C SER A 120 -6.94 17.02 5.81
N LEU A 121 -7.35 16.48 6.96
CA LEU A 121 -7.78 17.30 8.12
C LEU A 121 -6.66 18.18 8.67
N LEU A 122 -5.40 17.76 8.47
CA LEU A 122 -4.20 18.50 8.87
C LEU A 122 -3.61 19.33 7.71
N ASN A 123 -4.30 19.42 6.57
CA ASN A 123 -3.85 20.09 5.35
C ASN A 123 -2.47 19.60 4.86
N VAL A 124 -2.15 18.33 5.10
CA VAL A 124 -0.94 17.69 4.61
C VAL A 124 -1.23 17.09 3.24
N ASP A 125 -0.47 17.53 2.23
CA ASP A 125 -0.56 16.97 0.89
C ASP A 125 -0.20 15.48 0.95
N ASN A 126 -0.98 14.65 0.26
CA ASN A 126 -0.79 13.21 0.23
C ASN A 126 -1.42 12.59 -1.01
N ARG A 127 -1.05 11.34 -1.33
CA ARG A 127 -1.67 10.55 -2.41
C ARG A 127 -1.46 9.06 -2.20
N ILE A 128 -2.51 8.25 -2.30
CA ILE A 128 -2.34 6.78 -2.28
C ILE A 128 -1.66 6.34 -3.58
N MET A 129 -0.54 5.61 -3.47
CA MET A 129 0.28 5.19 -4.60
C MET A 129 0.59 3.69 -4.57
N TYR A 130 0.13 2.98 -5.60
CA TYR A 130 0.50 1.60 -5.93
C TYR A 130 2.01 1.42 -6.12
N ARG A 131 2.65 2.36 -6.82
CA ARG A 131 4.05 2.27 -7.24
C ARG A 131 5.02 2.21 -6.07
N ILE A 132 4.69 2.92 -4.99
CA ILE A 132 5.43 2.85 -3.73
C ILE A 132 5.30 1.45 -3.12
N GLY A 133 4.09 0.88 -3.13
CA GLY A 133 3.85 -0.48 -2.65
C GLY A 133 4.65 -1.53 -3.41
N ALA A 134 4.71 -1.43 -4.75
CA ALA A 134 5.51 -2.32 -5.58
C ALA A 134 7.01 -2.27 -5.21
N ALA A 135 7.57 -1.07 -5.02
CA ALA A 135 8.95 -0.89 -4.58
C ALA A 135 9.18 -1.43 -3.17
N ALA A 136 8.25 -1.18 -2.24
CA ALA A 136 8.31 -1.70 -0.88
C ALA A 136 8.31 -3.24 -0.84
N THR A 137 7.53 -3.90 -1.72
CA THR A 137 7.57 -5.36 -1.88
C THR A 137 8.93 -5.85 -2.36
N ARG A 138 9.54 -5.16 -3.35
CA ARG A 138 10.86 -5.55 -3.88
C ARG A 138 11.97 -5.41 -2.83
N LEU A 139 11.87 -4.39 -1.98
CA LEU A 139 12.77 -4.17 -0.84
C LEU A 139 12.44 -5.04 0.38
N LYS A 140 11.36 -5.83 0.36
CA LYS A 140 10.90 -6.68 1.47
C LYS A 140 10.66 -5.90 2.77
N LEU A 141 10.12 -4.69 2.70
CA LEU A 141 9.90 -3.84 3.88
C LEU A 141 8.77 -4.34 4.80
N MET A 142 7.81 -5.09 4.24
CA MET A 142 6.66 -5.67 4.96
C MET A 142 6.38 -7.08 4.43
N PRO A 143 7.26 -8.06 4.73
CA PRO A 143 7.22 -9.41 4.14
C PRO A 143 5.91 -10.17 4.42
N GLU A 144 5.20 -9.83 5.49
CA GLU A 144 3.91 -10.38 5.88
C GLU A 144 2.73 -9.84 5.05
N SER A 145 2.90 -8.71 4.37
CA SER A 145 1.85 -8.10 3.56
C SER A 145 1.83 -8.66 2.14
N SER A 146 0.68 -9.18 1.71
CA SER A 146 0.51 -9.67 0.34
C SER A 146 0.24 -8.55 -0.66
N VAL A 147 -0.33 -7.44 -0.20
CA VAL A 147 -0.59 -6.21 -0.95
C VAL A 147 -0.17 -5.03 -0.10
N ILE A 148 0.55 -4.06 -0.70
CA ILE A 148 1.06 -2.86 -0.03
C ILE A 148 0.66 -1.63 -0.84
N MET A 149 0.29 -0.55 -0.18
CA MET A 149 0.13 0.78 -0.77
C MET A 149 0.98 1.77 0.03
N GLY A 150 1.51 2.79 -0.64
CA GLY A 150 2.23 3.87 0.02
C GLY A 150 1.48 5.19 -0.02
N VAL A 151 1.61 5.99 1.03
CA VAL A 151 1.08 7.33 1.14
C VAL A 151 2.24 8.28 1.48
N PRO A 152 2.88 8.91 0.48
CA PRO A 152 3.87 9.95 0.72
C PRO A 152 3.17 11.19 1.29
N ILE A 153 3.88 11.94 2.13
CA ILE A 153 3.38 13.19 2.72
C ILE A 153 4.32 14.36 2.48
N SER A 154 3.73 15.53 2.22
CA SER A 154 4.44 16.79 1.98
C SER A 154 3.66 17.96 2.57
N ALA A 155 4.38 18.97 3.05
CA ALA A 155 3.83 20.25 3.47
C ALA A 155 4.68 21.37 2.82
N LYS A 156 4.39 21.64 1.55
CA LYS A 156 5.10 22.61 0.70
C LYS A 156 4.11 23.61 0.13
N GLY A 157 4.59 24.76 -0.36
CA GLY A 157 3.73 25.79 -0.96
C GLY A 157 3.01 25.35 -2.25
N LYS A 158 3.52 24.33 -2.94
CA LYS A 158 2.88 23.69 -4.11
C LYS A 158 2.76 22.19 -3.86
N ASN A 159 1.60 21.61 -4.16
CA ASN A 159 1.38 20.18 -4.03
C ASN A 159 2.12 19.41 -5.13
N ILE A 160 3.19 18.71 -4.74
CA ILE A 160 4.08 17.97 -5.63
C ILE A 160 3.41 16.74 -6.27
N TYR A 161 2.34 16.20 -5.68
CA TYR A 161 1.70 14.95 -6.17
C TYR A 161 0.80 15.15 -7.38
N PHE A 162 0.52 16.41 -7.74
CA PHE A 162 -0.29 16.79 -8.89
C PHE A 162 0.48 17.64 -9.90
N ASP A 163 1.80 17.74 -9.77
CA ASP A 163 2.64 18.37 -10.78
C ASP A 163 2.67 17.47 -12.02
N ARG A 164 2.01 17.92 -13.10
CA ARG A 164 1.81 17.17 -14.36
C ARG A 164 2.30 17.96 -15.58
N VAL A 165 2.94 19.10 -15.36
CA VAL A 165 3.46 20.01 -16.38
C VAL A 165 4.97 20.06 -16.26
#